data_AF-A0A519ZU14-F1
#
_entry.id   AF-A0A519ZU14-F1
#
_cell.length_a   1.000
_cell.length_b   1.000
_cell.length_c   1.000
_cell.angle_alpha   90.00
_cell.angle_beta   90.00
_cell.angle_gamma   90.00
#
_symmetry.space_group_name_H-M   'P 1'
#
loop_
_entity.id
_entity.type
_entity.pdbx_description
1 polymer ?
#
loop_
_entity_poly.entity_id
_entity_poly.type
_entity_poly.pdbx_seq_one_letter_code
_entity_poly.pdbx_strand_id
1 'polypeptide(L)'
;MLVPQNFEAKIGFTTLRELLEQLCLSALGRQHVARMQFITQHEQLSKLLAQTDEFRQLLAGGSEFPGAFYYDVTVHLKRASLPGAYLDAAAFYEVKMSLRTIRSALTFFTQAPDNLYPNLRLLGIGIQADRNLLAAMDKVVDDDGQVRDDA
;
A
#
# COMPACT_ATOMS: atom_id res chain seq x y z
N MET A 1 -4.66 28.29 -4.44
CA MET A 1 -3.75 28.79 -3.39
C MET A 1 -4.58 29.08 -2.16
N LEU A 2 -4.35 28.39 -1.04
CA LEU A 2 -5.03 28.70 0.21
C LEU A 2 -4.46 30.00 0.79
N VAL A 3 -5.33 30.92 1.13
CA VAL A 3 -4.99 32.18 1.81
C VAL A 3 -5.81 32.22 3.09
N PRO A 4 -5.22 32.51 4.26
CA PRO A 4 -3.79 32.76 4.54
C PRO A 4 -2.94 31.47 4.58
N GLN A 5 -1.61 31.60 4.49
CA GLN A 5 -0.67 30.47 4.50
C GLN A 5 -0.73 29.61 5.78
N ASN A 6 -1.22 30.17 6.89
CA ASN A 6 -1.43 29.46 8.15
C ASN A 6 -2.85 28.88 8.31
N PHE A 7 -3.62 28.78 7.23
CA PHE A 7 -5.01 28.29 7.29
C PHE A 7 -5.09 26.89 7.90
N GLU A 8 -4.26 25.94 7.47
CA GLU A 8 -4.26 24.56 8.01
C GLU A 8 -3.98 24.53 9.52
N ALA A 9 -3.03 25.34 9.99
CA ALA A 9 -2.72 25.45 11.41
C ALA A 9 -3.90 26.04 12.20
N LYS A 10 -4.57 27.06 11.66
CA LYS A 10 -5.73 27.70 12.30
C LYS A 10 -6.93 26.77 12.46
N ILE A 11 -7.13 25.85 11.53
CA ILE A 11 -8.22 24.86 11.60
C ILE A 11 -7.81 23.56 12.31
N GLY A 12 -6.58 23.49 12.86
CA GLY A 12 -6.08 22.32 13.57
C GLY A 12 -5.69 21.13 12.67
N PHE A 13 -5.62 21.33 11.35
CA PHE A 13 -5.31 20.24 10.41
C PHE A 13 -3.87 19.74 10.54
N THR A 14 -2.95 20.60 10.98
CA THR A 14 -1.56 20.20 11.30
C THR A 14 -1.54 19.11 12.38
N THR A 15 -2.26 19.32 13.49
CA THR A 15 -2.37 18.33 14.57
C THR A 15 -3.04 17.05 14.11
N LEU A 16 -4.06 17.15 13.25
CA LEU A 16 -4.71 15.98 12.66
C LEU A 16 -3.73 15.15 11.82
N ARG A 17 -2.88 15.81 11.01
CA ARG A 17 -1.84 15.15 10.20
C ARG A 17 -0.81 14.44 11.09
N GLU A 18 -0.37 15.07 12.17
CA GLU A 18 0.57 14.48 13.14
C GLU A 18 -0.01 13.22 13.79
N LEU A 19 -1.28 13.26 14.21
CA LEU A 19 -1.98 12.10 14.77
C LEU A 19 -2.12 10.98 13.75
N LEU A 20 -2.49 11.30 12.51
CA LEU A 20 -2.58 10.30 11.43
C LEU A 20 -1.23 9.64 11.15
N GLU A 21 -0.14 10.40 11.18
CA GLU A 21 1.21 9.87 10.96
C GLU A 21 1.60 8.86 12.05
N GLN A 22 1.26 9.15 13.32
CA GLN A 22 1.50 8.24 14.45
C GLN A 22 0.69 6.93 14.34
N LEU A 23 -0.48 6.99 13.70
CA LEU A 23 -1.36 5.83 13.48
C LEU A 23 -0.99 5.01 12.24
N CYS A 24 -0.03 5.45 11.42
CA CYS A 24 0.40 4.73 10.24
C CYS A 24 1.17 3.45 10.59
N LEU A 25 0.76 2.32 9.99
CA LEU A 25 1.40 1.02 10.17
C LEU A 25 2.83 0.94 9.61
N SER A 26 3.21 1.83 8.69
CA SER A 26 4.46 1.73 7.96
C SER A 26 5.08 3.08 7.60
N ALA A 27 6.38 3.07 7.27
CA ALA A 27 7.07 4.25 6.76
C ALA A 27 6.44 4.76 5.45
N LEU A 28 5.99 3.87 4.57
CA LEU A 28 5.27 4.24 3.35
C LEU A 28 3.98 5.00 3.69
N GLY A 29 3.20 4.52 4.66
CA GLY A 29 2.00 5.21 5.15
C GLY A 29 2.31 6.61 5.65
N ARG A 30 3.37 6.76 6.46
CA ARG A 30 3.83 8.07 6.96
C ARG A 30 4.24 9.01 5.81
N GLN A 31 5.00 8.52 4.84
CA GLN A 31 5.37 9.29 3.64
C GLN A 31 4.13 9.70 2.81
N HIS A 32 3.07 8.89 2.78
CA HIS A 32 1.81 9.26 2.15
C HIS A 32 1.08 10.37 2.91
N VAL A 33 0.98 10.26 4.25
CA VAL A 33 0.36 11.29 5.10
C VAL A 33 1.12 12.61 5.03
N ALA A 34 2.46 12.58 5.06
CA ALA A 34 3.31 13.76 4.95
C ALA A 34 3.12 14.53 3.62
N ARG A 35 2.71 13.85 2.55
CA ARG A 35 2.42 14.44 1.24
C ARG A 35 0.98 14.94 1.10
N MET A 36 0.12 14.78 2.11
CA MET A 36 -1.26 15.24 2.05
C MET A 36 -1.32 16.77 1.95
N GLN A 37 -1.98 17.24 0.91
CA GLN A 37 -2.26 18.65 0.66
C GLN A 37 -3.77 18.88 0.60
N PHE A 38 -4.18 20.11 0.85
CA PHE A 38 -5.57 20.51 0.65
C PHE A 38 -6.02 20.27 -0.80
N ILE A 39 -7.18 19.63 -0.95
CA ILE A 39 -7.75 19.27 -2.25
C ILE A 39 -8.90 20.22 -2.56
N THR A 40 -8.78 20.98 -3.66
CA THR A 40 -9.83 21.89 -4.15
C THR A 40 -10.76 21.23 -5.16
N GLN A 41 -10.35 20.13 -5.79
CA GLN A 41 -11.15 19.46 -6.81
C GLN A 41 -12.15 18.53 -6.13
N HIS A 42 -13.44 18.86 -6.27
CA HIS A 42 -14.53 18.12 -5.64
C HIS A 42 -14.51 16.64 -5.98
N GLU A 43 -14.38 16.27 -7.26
CA GLU A 43 -14.39 14.87 -7.70
C GLU A 43 -13.26 14.05 -7.05
N GLN A 44 -12.05 14.61 -6.98
CA GLN A 44 -10.91 13.96 -6.33
C GLN A 44 -11.16 13.77 -4.83
N LEU A 45 -11.69 14.80 -4.16
CA LEU A 45 -12.00 14.73 -2.74
C LEU A 45 -13.10 13.71 -2.45
N SER A 46 -14.20 13.72 -3.21
CA SER A 46 -15.29 12.76 -3.08
C SER A 46 -14.82 11.32 -3.25
N LYS A 47 -13.94 11.06 -4.23
CA LYS A 47 -13.34 9.74 -4.43
C LYS A 47 -12.54 9.27 -3.22
N LEU A 48 -11.66 10.13 -2.68
CA LEU A 48 -10.83 9.77 -1.52
C LEU A 48 -11.69 9.55 -0.26
N LEU A 49 -12.72 10.36 -0.05
CA LEU A 49 -13.65 10.20 1.06
C LEU A 49 -14.43 8.88 0.94
N ALA A 50 -14.92 8.54 -0.26
CA ALA A 50 -15.62 7.28 -0.49
C ALA A 50 -14.72 6.06 -0.26
N GLN A 51 -13.47 6.10 -0.73
CA GLN A 51 -12.48 5.05 -0.47
C GLN A 51 -12.17 4.91 1.02
N THR A 52 -12.04 6.04 1.73
CA THR A 52 -11.78 6.05 3.17
C THR A 52 -12.96 5.46 3.96
N ASP A 53 -14.20 5.82 3.60
CA ASP A 53 -15.37 5.29 4.28
C ASP A 53 -15.58 3.80 4.00
N GLU A 54 -15.37 3.33 2.76
CA GLU A 54 -15.39 1.90 2.45
C GLU A 54 -14.37 1.12 3.28
N PHE A 55 -13.15 1.64 3.42
CA PHE A 55 -12.10 0.98 4.21
C PHE A 55 -12.41 1.00 5.71
N ARG A 56 -12.98 2.10 6.21
CA ARG A 56 -13.48 2.19 7.60
C ARG A 56 -14.56 1.16 7.87
N GLN A 57 -15.52 1.00 6.96
CA GLN A 57 -16.59 0.00 7.08
C GLN A 57 -16.03 -1.43 7.05
N LEU A 58 -15.05 -1.70 6.18
CA LEU A 58 -14.34 -2.98 6.13
C LEU A 58 -13.68 -3.33 7.48
N LEU A 59 -12.97 -2.37 8.09
CA LEU A 59 -12.32 -2.58 9.39
C LEU A 59 -13.35 -2.79 10.50
N ALA A 60 -14.44 -2.00 10.52
CA ALA A 60 -15.51 -2.13 11.51
C ALA A 60 -16.31 -3.45 11.35
N GLY A 61 -16.39 -3.98 10.13
CA GLY A 61 -17.05 -5.25 9.83
C GLY A 61 -16.25 -6.49 10.25
N GLY A 62 -15.04 -6.33 10.81
CA GLY A 62 -14.21 -7.45 11.27
C GLY A 62 -13.65 -8.31 10.15
N SER A 63 -13.63 -7.81 8.91
CA SER A 63 -13.01 -8.53 7.78
C SER A 63 -11.50 -8.57 7.94
N GLU A 64 -10.90 -9.75 7.79
CA GLU A 64 -9.45 -9.92 7.78
C GLU A 64 -8.86 -9.45 6.45
N PHE A 65 -8.59 -8.15 6.35
CA PHE A 65 -7.91 -7.59 5.19
C PHE A 65 -6.39 -7.83 5.26
N PRO A 66 -5.73 -8.22 4.16
CA PRO A 66 -4.29 -8.43 4.14
C PRO A 66 -3.53 -7.11 4.28
N GLY A 67 -3.28 -6.71 5.53
CA GLY A 67 -2.63 -5.46 5.91
C GLY A 67 -1.26 -5.65 6.56
N ALA A 68 -0.32 -6.28 5.84
CA ALA A 68 1.02 -6.57 6.34
C ALA A 68 2.11 -6.36 5.27
N PHE A 69 3.39 -6.45 5.65
CA PHE A 69 4.53 -6.41 4.73
C PHE A 69 4.61 -5.13 3.87
N TYR A 70 4.39 -3.99 4.52
CA TYR A 70 4.49 -2.65 3.93
C TYR A 70 5.96 -2.18 3.82
N TYR A 71 6.81 -2.98 3.20
CA TYR A 71 8.22 -2.65 2.98
C TYR A 71 8.37 -1.58 1.90
N ASP A 72 9.27 -0.61 2.13
CA ASP A 72 9.70 0.32 1.09
C ASP A 72 10.77 -0.35 0.21
N VAL A 73 10.30 -1.04 -0.83
CA VAL A 73 11.17 -1.79 -1.75
C VAL A 73 11.71 -0.94 -2.90
N THR A 74 11.52 0.40 -2.87
CA THR A 74 11.89 1.30 -3.98
C THR A 74 13.36 1.16 -4.36
N VAL A 75 14.25 1.09 -3.37
CA VAL A 75 15.69 0.94 -3.58
C VAL A 75 16.02 -0.44 -4.16
N HIS A 76 15.37 -1.49 -3.66
CA HIS A 76 15.56 -2.87 -4.14
C HIS A 76 15.14 -3.01 -5.60
N LEU A 77 13.98 -2.48 -5.97
CA LEU A 77 13.51 -2.49 -7.35
C LEU A 77 14.44 -1.71 -8.28
N LYS A 78 14.97 -0.57 -7.82
CA LYS A 78 15.93 0.23 -8.58
C LYS A 78 17.27 -0.48 -8.77
N ARG A 79 17.68 -1.31 -7.82
CA ARG A 79 18.86 -2.17 -7.95
C ARG A 79 18.59 -3.34 -8.90
N ALA A 80 17.44 -4.00 -8.77
CA ALA A 80 17.05 -5.14 -9.59
C ALA A 80 16.85 -4.79 -11.08
N SER A 81 16.59 -3.53 -11.41
CA SER A 81 16.48 -3.07 -12.80
C SER A 81 17.83 -2.92 -13.51
N LEU A 82 18.95 -2.96 -12.79
CA LEU A 82 20.29 -2.85 -13.37
C LEU A 82 20.73 -4.22 -13.91
N PRO A 83 21.17 -4.30 -15.19
CA PRO A 83 21.68 -5.55 -15.74
C PRO A 83 22.85 -6.11 -14.94
N GLY A 84 22.79 -7.39 -14.57
CA GLY A 84 23.82 -8.07 -13.78
C GLY A 84 23.81 -7.75 -12.29
N ALA A 85 22.84 -6.98 -11.79
CA ALA A 85 22.66 -6.77 -10.36
C ALA A 85 21.88 -7.92 -9.72
N TYR A 86 22.16 -8.14 -8.43
CA TYR A 86 21.50 -9.13 -7.59
C TYR A 86 20.96 -8.47 -6.32
N LEU A 87 19.86 -9.01 -5.82
CA LEU A 87 19.34 -8.72 -4.48
C LEU A 87 19.90 -9.76 -3.51
N ASP A 88 20.18 -9.34 -2.28
CA ASP A 88 20.38 -10.30 -1.19
C ASP A 88 19.05 -10.92 -0.77
N ALA A 89 19.12 -11.98 0.05
CA ALA A 89 17.95 -12.73 0.48
C ALA A 89 16.92 -11.86 1.21
N ALA A 90 17.37 -10.90 2.04
CA ALA A 90 16.49 -10.00 2.77
C ALA A 90 15.73 -9.05 1.83
N ALA A 91 16.43 -8.38 0.91
CA ALA A 91 15.82 -7.51 -0.08
C ALA A 91 14.86 -8.28 -1.00
N PHE A 92 15.23 -9.50 -1.39
CA PHE A 92 14.38 -10.38 -2.19
C PHE A 92 13.11 -10.78 -1.44
N TYR A 93 13.24 -11.15 -0.17
CA TYR A 93 12.13 -11.47 0.72
C TYR A 93 11.15 -10.30 0.85
N GLU A 94 11.65 -9.08 1.09
CA GLU A 94 10.80 -7.90 1.22
C GLU A 94 9.97 -7.65 -0.05
N VAL A 95 10.61 -7.74 -1.24
CA VAL A 95 9.90 -7.62 -2.53
C VAL A 95 8.84 -8.72 -2.67
N LYS A 96 9.19 -9.97 -2.35
CA LYS A 96 8.29 -11.12 -2.44
C LYS A 96 7.05 -10.91 -1.58
N MET A 97 7.25 -10.57 -0.31
CA MET A 97 6.17 -10.43 0.67
C MET A 97 5.27 -9.24 0.36
N SER A 98 5.84 -8.09 -0.04
CA SER A 98 5.03 -6.96 -0.49
C SER A 98 4.19 -7.29 -1.73
N LEU A 99 4.75 -7.97 -2.73
CA LEU A 99 4.00 -8.41 -3.92
C LEU A 99 2.90 -9.40 -3.57
N ARG A 100 3.16 -10.32 -2.64
CA ARG A 100 2.17 -11.28 -2.13
C ARG A 100 1.02 -10.56 -1.43
N THR A 101 1.29 -9.58 -0.55
CA THR A 101 0.25 -8.76 0.08
C THR A 101 -0.59 -8.02 -0.96
N ILE A 102 0.04 -7.39 -1.96
CA ILE A 102 -0.67 -6.68 -3.04
C ILE A 102 -1.62 -7.64 -3.76
N ARG A 103 -1.15 -8.83 -4.13
CA ARG A 103 -2.00 -9.85 -4.77
C ARG A 103 -3.16 -10.30 -3.89
N SER A 104 -2.92 -10.51 -2.60
CA SER A 104 -3.97 -10.86 -1.64
C SER A 104 -5.01 -9.76 -1.51
N ALA A 105 -4.60 -8.48 -1.46
CA ALA A 105 -5.52 -7.34 -1.41
C ALA A 105 -6.36 -7.23 -2.69
N LEU A 106 -5.76 -7.40 -3.87
CA LEU A 106 -6.49 -7.42 -5.15
C LEU A 106 -7.49 -8.57 -5.19
N THR A 107 -7.09 -9.75 -4.71
CA THR A 107 -7.96 -10.95 -4.66
C THR A 107 -9.12 -10.73 -3.69
N PHE A 108 -8.86 -10.19 -2.50
CA PHE A 108 -9.89 -9.84 -1.50
C PHE A 108 -10.97 -8.97 -2.14
N PHE A 109 -10.58 -7.88 -2.79
CA PHE A 109 -11.56 -6.99 -3.41
C PHE A 109 -12.26 -7.66 -4.58
N THR A 110 -11.59 -8.48 -5.39
CA THR A 110 -12.22 -9.15 -6.54
C THR A 110 -13.23 -10.23 -6.10
N GLN A 111 -12.99 -10.89 -4.96
CA GLN A 111 -13.87 -11.93 -4.42
C GLN A 111 -15.05 -11.39 -3.61
N ALA A 112 -14.97 -10.15 -3.12
CA ALA A 112 -16.10 -9.50 -2.48
C ALA A 112 -17.29 -9.36 -3.45
N PRO A 113 -18.52 -9.15 -2.96
CA PRO A 113 -19.64 -8.72 -3.80
C PRO A 113 -19.30 -7.40 -4.53
N ASP A 114 -19.75 -7.26 -5.78
CA ASP A 114 -19.39 -6.11 -6.64
C ASP A 114 -19.84 -4.76 -6.07
N ASN A 115 -20.92 -4.75 -5.29
CA ASN A 115 -21.48 -3.56 -4.67
C ASN A 115 -20.85 -3.19 -3.32
N LEU A 116 -19.99 -4.04 -2.74
CA LEU A 116 -19.51 -3.82 -1.37
C LEU A 116 -18.36 -2.81 -1.27
N TYR A 117 -17.43 -2.83 -2.23
CA TYR A 117 -16.24 -1.96 -2.25
C TYR A 117 -15.95 -1.35 -3.63
N PRO A 118 -16.93 -0.70 -4.28
CA PRO A 118 -16.77 -0.21 -5.65
C PRO A 118 -15.63 0.80 -5.80
N ASN A 119 -15.39 1.68 -4.81
CA ASN A 119 -14.35 2.71 -4.92
C ASN A 119 -12.95 2.18 -4.59
N LEU A 120 -12.83 1.23 -3.65
CA LEU A 120 -11.55 0.58 -3.33
C LEU A 120 -11.07 -0.32 -4.48
N ARG A 121 -11.98 -0.98 -5.21
CA ARG A 121 -11.63 -1.73 -6.43
C ARG A 121 -10.92 -0.87 -7.47
N LEU A 122 -11.28 0.42 -7.56
CA LEU A 122 -10.63 1.34 -8.50
C LEU A 122 -9.13 1.54 -8.20
N LEU A 123 -8.69 1.34 -6.94
CA LEU A 123 -7.26 1.43 -6.58
C LEU A 123 -6.45 0.28 -7.17
N GLY A 124 -7.08 -0.86 -7.48
CA GLY A 124 -6.44 -2.03 -8.07
C GLY A 124 -6.36 -2.01 -9.61
N ILE A 125 -7.04 -1.07 -10.27
CA ILE A 125 -7.07 -1.02 -11.73
C ILE A 125 -5.67 -0.77 -12.27
N GLY A 126 -5.23 -1.62 -13.19
CA GLY A 126 -3.90 -1.53 -13.82
C GLY A 126 -2.76 -2.13 -12.98
N ILE A 127 -3.04 -2.62 -11.76
CA ILE A 127 -2.04 -3.34 -10.95
C ILE A 127 -2.06 -4.82 -11.35
N GLN A 128 -0.92 -5.33 -11.79
CA GLN A 128 -0.73 -6.75 -12.10
C GLN A 128 0.28 -7.36 -11.14
N ALA A 129 -0.16 -8.33 -10.35
CA ALA A 129 0.70 -9.17 -9.53
C ALA A 129 0.78 -10.57 -10.13
N ASP A 130 1.77 -10.78 -11.00
CA ASP A 130 1.92 -12.02 -11.76
C ASP A 130 2.10 -13.23 -10.83
N ARG A 131 1.26 -14.25 -11.06
CA ARG A 131 1.31 -15.51 -10.30
C ARG A 131 2.58 -16.30 -10.57
N ASN A 132 3.08 -16.26 -11.80
CA ASN A 132 4.26 -16.99 -12.22
C ASN A 132 5.51 -16.38 -11.61
N LEU A 133 5.57 -15.05 -11.54
CA LEU A 133 6.65 -14.34 -10.84
C LEU A 133 6.70 -14.74 -9.36
N LEU A 134 5.57 -14.67 -8.65
CA LEU A 134 5.51 -15.08 -7.24
C LEU A 134 5.94 -16.55 -7.05
N ALA A 135 5.46 -17.45 -7.91
CA ALA A 135 5.83 -18.86 -7.86
C ALA A 135 7.33 -19.09 -8.14
N ALA A 136 7.95 -18.27 -8.99
CA ALA A 136 9.40 -18.30 -9.20
C ALA A 136 10.14 -17.77 -7.97
N MET A 137 9.64 -16.72 -7.32
CA MET A 137 10.25 -16.18 -6.10
C MET A 137 10.17 -17.17 -4.92
N ASP A 138 9.08 -17.92 -4.81
CA ASP A 138 8.88 -18.94 -3.77
C ASP A 138 9.88 -20.10 -3.84
N LYS A 139 10.49 -20.33 -5.01
CA LYS A 139 11.55 -21.33 -5.20
C LYS A 139 12.93 -20.86 -4.73
N VAL A 140 13.12 -19.56 -4.55
CA VAL A 140 14.43 -18.98 -4.19
C VAL A 140 14.50 -18.70 -2.69
N VAL A 141 13.49 -18.02 -2.15
CA VAL A 141 13.42 -17.66 -0.73
C VAL A 141 12.09 -18.14 -0.15
N ASP A 142 12.13 -18.80 1.00
CA ASP A 142 10.96 -19.26 1.72
C ASP A 142 10.24 -18.14 2.51
N ASP A 143 9.21 -18.49 3.26
CA ASP A 143 8.37 -17.52 3.97
C ASP A 143 8.99 -17.00 5.28
N ASP A 144 10.08 -17.63 5.73
CA ASP A 144 10.91 -17.21 6.86
C ASP A 144 12.11 -16.33 6.40
N GLY A 145 12.23 -16.11 5.09
CA GLY A 145 13.30 -15.29 4.51
C GLY A 145 14.61 -16.06 4.30
N GLN A 146 14.60 -17.38 4.41
CA GLN A 146 15.77 -18.22 4.15
C GLN A 146 15.84 -18.61 2.67
N VAL A 147 17.06 -18.66 2.15
CA VAL A 147 17.32 -19.19 0.80
C VAL A 147 17.07 -20.68 0.84
N ARG A 148 16.31 -21.20 -0.13
CA ARG A 148 16.07 -22.64 -0.21
C ARG A 148 17.33 -23.38 -0.62
N ASP A 149 17.51 -24.58 -0.07
CA ASP A 149 18.66 -25.44 -0.37
C ASP A 149 18.73 -25.88 -1.85
N ASP A 150 17.59 -25.84 -2.56
CA ASP A 150 17.43 -26.22 -3.97
C ASP A 150 17.31 -25.01 -4.93
N ALA A 151 17.62 -23.81 -4.46
CA ALA A 151 17.55 -22.55 -5.22
C ALA A 151 18.58 -22.46 -6.37
#